data_AF-A0A926YRM2-F1
#
_entry.id   AF-A0A926YRM2-F1
#
_cell.length_a   1.000
_cell.length_b   1.000
_cell.length_c   1.000
_cell.angle_alpha   90.00
_cell.angle_beta   90.00
_cell.angle_gamma   90.00
#
_symmetry.space_group_name_H-M   'P 1'
#
loop_
_entity.id
_entity.type
_entity.pdbx_description
1 polymer ?
#
loop_
_entity_poly.entity_id
_entity_poly.type
_entity_poly.pdbx_seq_one_letter_code
_entity_poly.pdbx_strand_id
1 'polypeptide(L)' 'MAKHTQAHLTRTVDRTAPDGLKDLTKKKMEYYMGAKLIEIGVEPSSAIYRWTTELKGTKEVYTCSAYWGDSKAKVLQEGG' A
#
# COMPACT_ATOMS: atom_id res chain seq x y z
N MET A 1 -10.93 1.70 -22.01
CA MET A 1 -11.17 1.67 -20.56
C MET A 1 -9.90 2.15 -19.89
N ALA A 2 -9.95 3.19 -19.05
CA ALA A 2 -8.79 3.60 -18.28
C ALA A 2 -8.37 2.42 -17.40
N LYS A 3 -7.22 1.80 -17.69
CA LYS A 3 -6.67 0.78 -16.80
C LYS A 3 -6.26 1.50 -15.53
N HIS A 4 -6.98 1.29 -14.44
CA HIS A 4 -6.49 1.69 -13.14
C HIS A 4 -5.18 0.94 -12.91
N THR A 5 -4.06 1.66 -12.90
CA THR A 5 -2.69 1.14 -12.78
C THR A 5 -2.13 1.32 -11.37
N GLN A 6 -3.00 1.64 -10.42
CA GLN A 6 -2.66 1.83 -9.01
C GLN A 6 -3.81 1.40 -8.10
N ALA A 7 -3.46 0.97 -6.89
CA ALA A 7 -4.38 0.63 -5.82
C ALA A 7 -3.88 1.17 -4.49
N HIS A 8 -4.80 1.53 -3.59
CA HIS A 8 -4.50 2.07 -2.27
C HIS A 8 -5.33 1.36 -1.21
N LEU A 9 -4.67 0.92 -0.14
CA LEU A 9 -5.32 0.33 1.03
C LEU A 9 -4.93 1.14 2.26
N THR A 10 -5.91 1.77 2.90
CA THR A 10 -5.71 2.60 4.07
C THR A 10 -6.24 1.92 5.33
N ARG A 11 -5.49 2.02 6.43
CA ARG A 11 -5.93 1.54 7.75
C ARG A 11 -5.47 2.47 8.85
N THR A 12 -6.37 2.72 9.79
CA THR A 12 -6.06 3.51 10.99
C THR A 12 -5.69 2.60 12.14
N VAL A 13 -4.60 2.92 12.82
CA VAL A 13 -4.07 2.19 13.98
C VAL A 13 -3.88 3.18 15.13
N ASP A 14 -4.07 2.73 16.37
CA ASP A 14 -3.75 3.56 17.53
C ASP A 14 -2.23 3.72 17.66
N ARG A 15 -1.76 4.95 17.90
CA ARG A 15 -0.33 5.24 18.06
C ARG A 15 0.27 4.55 19.28
N THR A 16 -0.52 4.30 20.30
CA THR A 16 -0.12 3.63 21.54
C THR A 16 -0.17 2.10 21.45
N ALA A 17 -0.64 1.56 20.32
CA ALA A 17 -0.62 0.13 20.08
C ALA A 17 0.81 -0.43 20.13
N PRO A 18 1.01 -1.66 20.63
CA PRO A 18 2.32 -2.31 20.63
C PRO A 18 2.89 -2.42 19.21
N ASP A 19 4.21 -2.25 19.06
CA ASP A 19 4.87 -2.27 17.76
C ASP A 19 4.64 -3.57 16.99
N GLY A 20 4.64 -4.72 17.69
CA GLY A 20 4.32 -6.01 17.07
C GLY A 20 2.91 -6.07 16.43
N LEU A 21 1.93 -5.34 16.99
CA LEU A 21 0.60 -5.24 16.40
C LEU A 21 0.59 -4.32 15.18
N LYS A 22 1.38 -3.24 15.19
CA LYS A 22 1.55 -2.35 14.04
C LYS A 22 2.20 -3.08 12.87
N ASP A 23 3.25 -3.85 13.14
CA ASP A 23 3.94 -4.66 12.13
C ASP A 23 3.05 -5.74 11.55
N LEU A 24 2.31 -6.46 12.40
CA LEU A 24 1.34 -7.45 11.95
C LEU A 24 0.24 -6.81 11.09
N THR A 25 -0.18 -5.59 11.43
CA THR A 25 -1.18 -4.85 10.66
C THR A 25 -0.65 -4.52 9.26
N LYS A 26 0.59 -4.02 9.15
CA LYS A 26 1.23 -3.76 7.85
C LYS A 26 1.34 -5.03 7.02
N LYS A 27 1.82 -6.14 7.59
CA LYS A 27 1.90 -7.44 6.90
C LYS A 27 0.55 -7.93 6.37
N LYS A 28 -0.51 -7.81 7.17
CA LYS A 28 -1.88 -8.16 6.73
C LYS A 28 -2.33 -7.28 5.56
N MET A 29 -2.03 -6.00 5.60
CA MET A 29 -2.36 -5.08 4.51
C MET A 29 -1.62 -5.42 3.22
N GLU A 30 -0.33 -5.75 3.26
CA GLU A 30 0.41 -6.21 2.07
C GLU A 30 -0.17 -7.50 1.52
N TYR A 31 -0.51 -8.45 2.40
CA TYR A 31 -1.15 -9.71 1.99
C TYR A 31 -2.47 -9.46 1.26
N TYR A 32 -3.35 -8.63 1.82
CA TYR A 32 -4.62 -8.29 1.17
C TYR A 32 -4.43 -7.50 -0.13
N MET A 33 -3.45 -6.59 -0.18
CA MET A 33 -3.11 -5.88 -1.41
C MET A 33 -2.66 -6.85 -2.51
N GLY A 34 -1.75 -7.78 -2.19
CA GLY A 34 -1.30 -8.81 -3.14
C GLY A 34 -2.45 -9.68 -3.64
N ALA A 35 -3.33 -10.13 -2.74
CA ALA A 35 -4.53 -10.87 -3.14
C ALA A 35 -5.43 -10.05 -4.08
N LYS A 36 -5.59 -8.74 -3.83
CA LYS A 36 -6.39 -7.87 -4.68
C LYS A 36 -5.77 -7.66 -6.07
N LEU A 37 -4.44 -7.57 -6.15
CA LEU A 37 -3.74 -7.47 -7.42
C LEU A 37 -3.95 -8.74 -8.27
N ILE A 38 -3.87 -9.93 -7.66
CA ILE A 38 -4.14 -11.20 -8.33
C ILE A 38 -5.57 -11.21 -8.91
N GLU A 39 -6.56 -10.76 -8.15
CA GLU A 39 -7.96 -10.71 -8.57
C GLU A 39 -8.17 -9.89 -9.86
N ILE A 40 -7.36 -8.84 -10.06
CA ILE A 40 -7.42 -7.98 -11.25
C ILE A 40 -6.38 -8.35 -12.32
N GLY A 41 -5.76 -9.53 -12.20
CA GLY A 41 -4.79 -10.06 -13.17
C GLY A 41 -3.43 -9.37 -13.15
N VAL A 42 -3.05 -8.77 -12.02
CA VAL A 42 -1.75 -8.13 -11.82
C VAL A 42 -0.88 -9.02 -10.93
N GLU A 43 0.30 -9.39 -11.44
CA GLU A 43 1.29 -10.16 -10.69
C GLU A 43 1.84 -9.31 -9.53
N PRO A 44 1.62 -9.68 -8.25
CA PRO A 44 1.99 -8.84 -7.10
C PRO A 44 3.48 -8.52 -7.05
N SER A 45 4.34 -9.46 -7.45
CA SER A 45 5.80 -9.27 -7.49
C SER A 45 6.26 -8.25 -8.54
N SER A 46 5.44 -7.94 -9.54
CA SER A 46 5.73 -6.96 -10.58
C SER A 46 5.40 -5.51 -10.19
N ALA A 47 4.57 -5.32 -9.16
CA ALA A 47 4.14 -4.01 -8.68
C ALA A 47 5.19 -3.36 -7.76
N ILE A 48 5.17 -2.03 -7.70
CA ILE A 48 5.91 -1.27 -6.68
C ILE A 48 4.98 -0.96 -5.53
N TYR A 49 5.43 -1.22 -4.31
CA TYR A 49 4.71 -0.86 -3.09
C TYR A 49 5.35 0.38 -2.46
N ARG A 50 4.52 1.34 -2.05
CA ARG A 50 4.94 2.46 -1.21
C ARG A 50 4.04 2.53 0.02
N TRP A 51 4.69 2.76 1.15
CA TRP A 51 4.02 3.02 2.40
C TRP A 51 4.06 4.50 2.73
N THR A 52 2.91 5.05 3.10
CA THR A 52 2.86 6.35 3.77
C THR A 52 2.21 6.18 5.14
N THR A 53 2.62 7.03 6.08
CA THR A 53 2.07 7.07 7.43
C THR A 53 1.77 8.52 7.75
N GLU A 54 0.52 8.81 8.07
CA GLU A 54 0.09 10.13 8.54
C GLU A 54 -0.26 10.06 10.03
N LEU A 55 0.23 11.01 10.81
CA LEU A 55 -0.14 11.15 12.21
C LEU A 55 -1.40 12.02 12.32
N LYS A 56 -2.45 11.49 12.97
CA LYS A 56 -3.70 12.21 13.26
C LYS A 56 -3.99 12.11 14.76
N GLY A 57 -3.35 12.99 15.53
CA GLY A 57 -3.45 13.01 16.99
C GLY A 57 -2.87 11.73 17.60
N THR A 58 -3.73 10.94 18.27
CA THR A 58 -3.38 9.65 18.86
C THR A 58 -3.46 8.48 17.87
N LYS A 59 -3.74 8.75 16.59
CA LYS A 59 -3.88 7.73 15.55
C LYS A 59 -2.79 7.85 14.50
N GLU A 60 -2.41 6.71 13.93
CA GLU A 60 -1.56 6.59 12.74
C GLU A 60 -2.43 6.07 11.59
N VAL A 61 -2.38 6.74 10.44
CA VAL A 61 -3.07 6.30 9.23
C VAL A 61 -2.02 5.74 8.29
N TYR A 62 -2.03 4.42 8.09
CA TYR A 62 -1.16 3.76 7.14
C TYR A 62 -1.86 3.64 5.79
N THR A 63 -1.15 3.97 4.73
CA THR A 63 -1.60 3.72 3.36
C THR A 63 -0.56 2.86 2.66
N CYS A 64 -0.99 1.67 2.23
CA CYS A 64 -0.24 0.79 1.34
C CYS A 64 -0.69 1.09 -0.08
N SER A 65 0.21 1.62 -0.91
CA SER A 65 -0.05 1.93 -2.31
C SER A 65 0.70 0.96 -3.20
N ALA A 66 0.01 0.32 -4.14
CA ALA A 66 0.60 -0.52 -5.16
C ALA A 66 0.49 0.15 -6.54
N TYR A 67 1.56 0.13 -7.31
CA TYR A 67 1.65 0.75 -8.64
C TYR A 67 2.18 -0.25 -9.67
N TRP A 68 1.51 -0.36 -10.82
CA TRP A 68 1.92 -1.19 -11.96
C TRP A 68 1.75 -0.40 -13.26
N GLY A 69 2.16 -0.98 -14.40
CA GLY A 69 2.04 -0.34 -15.72
C GLY A 69 2.55 1.11 -15.75
N ASP A 70 1.73 2.02 -16.28
CA ASP A 70 2.09 3.44 -16.46
C ASP A 70 2.35 4.16 -15.14
N SER A 71 1.59 3.84 -14.08
CA SER A 71 1.80 4.48 -12.77
C SER A 71 3.13 4.04 -12.15
N LYS A 72 3.55 2.78 -12.38
CA LYS A 72 4.89 2.32 -11.96
C LYS A 72 5.99 3.16 -12.63
N ALA A 73 5.87 3.41 -13.92
CA ALA A 73 6.86 4.21 -14.66
C ALA A 73 6.95 5.65 -14.14
N LYS A 74 5.80 6.29 -13.87
CA LYS A 74 5.75 7.65 -13.28
C LYS A 74 6.42 7.71 -11.91
N VAL A 75 6.07 6.78 -11.02
CA VAL A 75 6.62 6.71 -9.66
C VAL A 75 8.14 6.50 -9.65
N LEU A 76 8.69 5.78 -10.64
CA LEU A 76 10.12 5.60 -10.82
C LEU A 76 10.83 6.86 -11.35
N GLN A 77 10.16 7.67 -12.19
CA GLN A 77 10.71 8.93 -12.70
C GLN A 77 10.69 10.04 -11.64
N GLU A 78 9.65 10.10 -10.82
CA GLU A 78 9.52 11.07 -9.72
C GLU A 78 10.46 10.79 -8.54
N GLY A 79 11.07 9.59 -8.50
CA GLY A 79 11.97 9.15 -7.43
C GLY A 79 13.45 9.08 -7.82
N GLY A 80 13.86 9.76 -8.91
CA GLY A 80 15.25 9.88 -9.36
C GLY A 80 15.88 11.21 -9.00
#